data_AF-A0A817VFW0-F1
#
_entry.id   AF-A0A817VFW0-F1
#
_cell.length_a   1.000
_cell.length_b   1.000
_cell.length_c   1.000
_cell.angle_alpha   90.00
_cell.angle_beta   90.00
_cell.angle_gamma   90.00
#
_symmetry.space_group_name_H-M   'P 1'
#
loop_
_entity.id
_entity.type
_entity.pdbx_description
1 polymer ?
#
loop_
_entity_poly.entity_id
_entity_poly.type
_entity_poly.pdbx_seq_one_letter_code
_entity_poly.pdbx_strand_id
1 'polypeptide(L)'
;MLENKKLSSIAELYQHMKPLEQAFPRIMSMVQAALTIPVSSSTCERVFSKMNLIKTRIRNSMADERLGDLCILSIERDYEINFEQVNDQFSVVHKNSRIMLC
;
A
#
# COMPACT_ATOMS: atom_id res chain seq x y z
N MET A 1 -10.14 21.35 34.64
CA MET A 1 -10.85 20.10 34.95
C MET A 1 -10.64 19.17 33.77
N LEU A 2 -9.76 18.17 33.91
CA LEU A 2 -9.58 17.14 32.89
C LEU A 2 -10.83 16.25 32.96
N GLU A 3 -11.78 16.47 32.04
CA GLU A 3 -12.93 15.59 31.91
C GLU A 3 -12.40 14.17 31.67
N ASN A 4 -12.77 13.24 32.55
CA ASN A 4 -12.56 11.81 32.39
C ASN A 4 -13.45 11.30 31.25
N LYS A 5 -13.14 11.71 30.02
CA LYS A 5 -13.83 11.24 28.83
C LYS A 5 -13.24 9.88 28.50
N LYS A 6 -14.06 8.84 28.59
CA LYS A 6 -13.67 7.47 28.26
C LYS A 6 -13.36 7.44 26.76
N LEU A 7 -12.08 7.42 26.39
CA LEU A 7 -11.67 7.26 24.99
C LEU A 7 -11.90 5.81 24.59
N SER A 8 -12.65 5.60 23.52
CA SER A 8 -13.12 4.28 23.11
C SER A 8 -12.21 3.65 22.04
N SER A 9 -11.47 4.47 21.30
CA SER A 9 -10.58 4.04 20.22
C SER A 9 -9.21 4.73 20.26
N ILE A 10 -8.16 4.00 19.85
CA ILE A 10 -6.79 4.52 19.71
C ILE A 10 -6.74 5.69 18.72
N ALA A 11 -7.62 5.69 17.70
CA ALA A 11 -7.73 6.79 16.75
C ALA A 11 -8.21 8.10 17.40
N GLU A 12 -9.16 8.02 18.34
CA GLU A 12 -9.66 9.19 19.08
C GLU A 12 -8.56 9.77 19.98
N LEU A 13 -7.77 8.89 20.60
CA LEU A 13 -6.63 9.24 21.43
C LEU A 13 -5.54 9.96 20.61
N TYR A 14 -5.27 9.50 19.39
CA TYR A 14 -4.35 10.17 18.48
C TYR A 14 -4.81 11.60 18.14
N GLN A 15 -6.09 11.80 17.83
CA GLN A 15 -6.61 13.13 17.50
C GLN A 15 -6.50 14.12 18.68
N HIS A 16 -6.71 13.65 19.91
CA HIS A 16 -6.59 14.49 21.11
C HIS A 16 -5.13 14.78 21.50
N MET A 17 -4.19 13.88 21.18
CA MET A 17 -2.77 14.08 21.47
C MET A 17 -2.00 14.80 20.36
N LYS A 18 -2.55 14.90 19.14
CA LYS A 18 -1.97 15.66 18.03
C LYS A 18 -1.55 17.09 18.38
N PRO A 19 -2.34 17.92 19.09
CA PRO A 19 -1.90 19.26 19.49
C PRO A 19 -0.78 19.27 20.55
N LEU A 20 -0.52 18.14 21.22
CA LEU A 20 0.50 17.98 22.27
C LEU A 20 1.79 17.33 21.75
N GLU A 21 1.94 17.18 20.43
CA GLU A 21 3.06 16.52 19.76
C GLU A 21 4.42 17.09 20.17
N GLN A 22 4.52 18.41 20.36
CA GLN A 22 5.75 19.07 20.80
C GLN A 22 6.11 18.77 22.26
N ALA A 23 5.12 18.54 23.12
CA ALA A 23 5.34 18.25 24.53
C ALA A 23 5.73 16.78 24.77
N PHE A 24 5.19 15.85 23.95
CA PHE A 24 5.40 14.41 24.12
C PHE A 24 5.69 13.68 22.80
N PRO A 25 6.83 13.99 22.14
CA PRO A 25 7.14 13.43 20.82
C PRO A 25 7.27 11.90 20.86
N ARG A 26 7.83 11.34 21.94
CA ARG A 26 8.03 9.89 22.09
C ARG A 26 6.72 9.12 22.23
N ILE A 27 5.73 9.68 22.93
CA ILE A 27 4.42 9.05 23.10
C ILE A 27 3.65 9.10 21.78
N MET A 28 3.75 10.22 21.04
CA MET A 28 3.14 10.36 19.72
C MET A 28 3.67 9.31 18.74
N SER A 29 4.99 9.09 18.69
CA SER A 29 5.58 8.05 17.85
C SER A 29 5.10 6.64 18.22
N MET A 30 4.92 6.34 19.51
CA MET A 30 4.39 5.05 19.95
C MET A 30 2.92 4.85 19.51
N VAL A 31 2.10 5.88 19.60
CA VAL A 31 0.69 5.82 19.16
C VAL A 31 0.59 5.68 17.65
N GLN A 32 1.46 6.39 16.90
CA GLN A 32 1.57 6.21 15.45
C GLN A 32 2.00 4.79 15.08
N ALA A 33 2.98 4.22 15.78
CA ALA A 33 3.39 2.84 15.57
C ALA A 33 2.22 1.86 15.85
N ALA A 34 1.49 2.06 16.95
CA ALA A 34 0.33 1.25 17.30
C ALA A 34 -0.80 1.32 16.26
N LEU A 35 -1.03 2.49 15.64
CA LEU A 35 -2.00 2.67 14.54
C LEU A 35 -1.51 2.09 13.21
N THR A 36 -0.20 2.01 13.00
CA THR A 36 0.40 1.48 11.77
C THR A 36 0.42 -0.05 11.77
N ILE A 37 0.44 -0.68 12.95
CA ILE A 37 0.33 -2.13 13.07
C ILE A 37 -1.06 -2.54 12.54
N PRO A 38 -1.13 -3.32 11.45
CA PRO A 38 -2.41 -3.77 10.93
C PRO A 38 -3.05 -4.70 11.96
N VAL A 39 -4.16 -4.27 12.55
CA VAL A 39 -4.91 -5.08 13.52
C VAL A 39 -5.67 -6.21 12.81
N SER A 40 -5.92 -6.07 11.50
CA SER A 40 -6.68 -7.03 10.70
C SER A 40 -5.81 -7.74 9.65
N SER A 41 -5.98 -9.06 9.53
CA SER A 41 -5.38 -9.88 8.48
C SER A 41 -5.99 -9.61 7.10
N SER A 42 -7.16 -8.95 7.05
CA SER A 42 -7.96 -8.77 5.82
C SER A 42 -7.20 -8.07 4.70
N THR A 43 -6.31 -7.11 5.00
CA THR A 43 -5.49 -6.45 3.99
C THR A 43 -4.47 -7.43 3.38
N CYS A 44 -3.80 -8.23 4.21
CA CYS A 44 -2.87 -9.26 3.74
C CYS A 44 -3.61 -10.36 2.96
N GLU A 45 -4.77 -10.80 3.44
CA GLU A 45 -5.61 -11.80 2.75
C GLU A 45 -6.04 -11.32 1.36
N ARG A 46 -6.40 -10.04 1.21
CA ARG A 46 -6.70 -9.43 -0.10
C ARG A 46 -5.50 -9.50 -1.04
N VAL A 47 -4.30 -9.16 -0.57
CA VAL A 47 -3.06 -9.23 -1.36
C VAL A 47 -2.77 -10.67 -1.78
N PHE A 48 -2.85 -11.64 -0.85
CA PHE A 48 -2.60 -13.06 -1.16
C PHE A 48 -3.64 -13.65 -2.11
N SER A 49 -4.91 -13.26 -1.98
CA SER A 49 -5.97 -13.66 -2.90
C SER A 49 -5.68 -13.17 -4.33
N LYS A 50 -5.25 -11.91 -4.49
CA LYS A 50 -4.82 -11.38 -5.79
C LYS A 50 -3.57 -12.08 -6.31
N MET A 51 -2.58 -12.32 -5.46
CA MET A 51 -1.36 -13.05 -5.82
C MET A 51 -1.67 -14.45 -6.35
N ASN A 52 -2.60 -15.17 -5.71
CA ASN A 52 -3.03 -16.50 -6.15
C ASN A 52 -3.73 -16.48 -7.53
N LEU A 53 -4.44 -15.40 -7.88
CA LEU A 53 -5.01 -15.24 -9.22
C LEU A 53 -3.94 -14.94 -10.28
N ILE A 54 -2.89 -14.21 -9.91
CA ILE A 54 -1.76 -13.90 -10.80
C ILE A 54 -0.86 -15.13 -11.00
N LYS A 55 -0.57 -15.89 -9.93
CA LYS A 55 0.17 -17.15 -10.00
C LYS A 55 -0.70 -18.28 -10.55
N THR A 56 -0.73 -18.42 -11.87
CA THR A 56 -1.29 -19.60 -12.53
C THR A 56 -0.24 -20.69 -12.72
N ARG A 57 -0.66 -21.93 -12.99
CA ARG A 57 0.23 -23.09 -13.19
C ARG A 57 1.42 -22.80 -14.10
N ILE A 58 1.19 -22.07 -15.20
CA ILE A 58 2.21 -21.74 -16.21
C ILE A 58 3.07 -20.54 -15.78
N ARG A 59 2.54 -19.66 -14.92
CA ARG A 59 3.18 -18.41 -14.49
C ARG A 59 3.91 -18.53 -13.15
N ASN A 60 4.01 -19.74 -12.58
CA ASN A 60 4.53 -19.93 -11.22
C ASN A 60 6.06 -19.74 -11.11
N SER A 61 6.79 -19.69 -12.23
CA SER A 61 8.26 -19.48 -12.27
C SER A 61 8.67 -18.03 -12.52
N MET A 62 7.78 -17.04 -12.36
CA MET A 62 8.13 -15.64 -12.55
C MET A 62 9.01 -15.11 -11.39
N ALA A 63 9.82 -14.09 -11.67
CA ALA A 63 10.58 -13.39 -10.64
C ALA A 63 9.66 -12.69 -9.63
N ASP A 64 10.08 -12.65 -8.37
CA ASP A 64 9.30 -12.04 -7.29
C ASP A 64 9.08 -10.54 -7.50
N GLU A 65 10.04 -9.82 -8.09
CA GLU A 65 9.88 -8.41 -8.47
C GLU A 65 8.69 -8.22 -9.42
N ARG A 66 8.67 -8.98 -10.51
CA ARG A 66 7.57 -8.94 -11.49
C ARG A 66 6.23 -9.33 -10.88
N LEU A 67 6.21 -10.29 -9.96
CA LEU A 67 4.99 -10.67 -9.24
C LEU A 67 4.49 -9.54 -8.36
N GLY A 68 5.40 -8.88 -7.63
CA GLY A 68 5.11 -7.71 -6.80
C GLY A 68 4.47 -6.59 -7.60
N ASP A 69 5.07 -6.23 -8.73
CA ASP A 69 4.56 -5.18 -9.62
C ASP A 69 3.15 -5.50 -10.13
N LEU A 70 2.90 -6.76 -10.55
CA LEU A 70 1.57 -7.20 -10.99
C LEU A 70 0.53 -7.21 -9.86
N CYS A 71 0.94 -7.55 -8.64
CA CYS A 71 0.08 -7.48 -7.46
C CYS A 71 -0.32 -6.03 -7.17
N ILE A 72 0.62 -5.09 -7.21
CA ILE A 72 0.34 -3.66 -7.01
C ILE A 72 -0.67 -3.16 -8.04
N LEU A 73 -0.41 -3.40 -9.34
CA LEU A 73 -1.34 -3.04 -10.43
C LEU A 73 -2.73 -3.67 -10.26
N SER A 74 -2.81 -4.89 -9.70
CA SER A 74 -4.08 -5.59 -9.49
C SER A 74 -4.85 -5.11 -8.25
N ILE A 75 -4.17 -4.50 -7.29
CA ILE A 75 -4.76 -3.93 -6.07
C ILE A 75 -5.22 -2.50 -6.34
N GLU A 76 -4.36 -1.69 -6.95
CA GLU A 76 -4.56 -0.26 -7.28
C GLU A 76 -5.27 -0.08 -8.63
N ARG A 77 -6.33 -0.85 -8.87
CA ARG A 77 -7.09 -0.78 -10.14
C ARG A 77 -7.85 0.53 -10.35
N ASP A 78 -8.06 1.27 -9.27
CA ASP A 78 -8.80 2.55 -9.29
C ASP A 78 -7.88 3.73 -9.64
N TYR A 79 -6.58 3.48 -9.82
CA TYR A 79 -5.61 4.49 -10.24
C TYR A 79 -5.63 4.65 -11.76
N GLU A 80 -5.88 5.87 -12.24
CA GLU A 80 -5.84 6.18 -13.67
C GLU A 80 -4.40 6.17 -14.20
N ILE A 81 -4.11 5.26 -15.11
CA ILE A 81 -2.81 5.12 -15.76
C ILE A 81 -2.90 5.73 -17.16
N ASN A 82 -2.03 6.69 -17.46
CA ASN A 82 -1.88 7.21 -18.81
C ASN A 82 -1.03 6.23 -19.65
N PHE A 83 -1.70 5.44 -20.50
CA PHE A 83 -1.05 4.44 -21.34
C PHE A 83 -0.07 5.04 -22.35
N GLU A 84 -0.32 6.25 -22.84
CA GLU A 84 0.54 6.93 -23.82
C GLU A 84 1.90 7.26 -23.19
N GLN A 85 1.89 7.79 -21.97
CA GLN A 85 3.10 8.05 -21.20
C GLN A 85 3.88 6.76 -20.89
N VAL A 86 3.18 5.67 -20.56
CA VAL A 86 3.81 4.37 -20.29
C VAL A 86 4.49 3.83 -21.55
N ASN A 87 3.85 3.98 -22.72
CA ASN A 87 4.42 3.55 -23.99
C ASN A 87 5.66 4.37 -24.38
N ASP A 88 5.61 5.69 -24.19
CA ASP A 88 6.75 6.57 -24.40
C ASP A 88 7.94 6.15 -23.52
N GLN A 89 7.70 5.95 -22.22
CA GLN A 89 8.74 5.49 -21.29
C GLN A 89 9.28 4.11 -21.68
N PHE A 90 8.41 3.18 -22.08
CA PHE A 90 8.82 1.85 -22.52
C PHE A 90 9.71 1.91 -23.76
N SER A 91 9.37 2.76 -24.74
CA SER A 91 10.13 2.94 -25.98
C SER A 91 11.54 3.50 -25.74
N VAL A 92 11.69 4.40 -24.76
CA VAL A 92 13.00 4.98 -24.38
C VAL A 92 13.90 3.94 -23.73
N VAL A 93 13.34 3.13 -22.83
CA VAL A 93 14.08 2.08 -22.11
C VAL A 93 14.43 0.91 -23.03
N HIS A 94 13.53 0.55 -23.96
CA HIS A 94 13.69 -0.59 -24.86
C HIS A 94 13.74 -0.16 -26.33
N LYS A 95 14.83 0.50 -26.74
CA LYS A 95 15.00 1.07 -28.09
C LYS A 95 14.88 0.07 -29.26
N ASN A 96 14.91 -1.25 -29.00
CA ASN A 96 14.86 -2.33 -30.00
C ASN A 96 13.76 -3.38 -29.74
N SER A 97 12.79 -3.12 -28.85
CA SER A 97 11.71 -4.09 -28.62
C SER A 97 10.76 -4.14 -29.81
N ARG A 98 10.59 -5.34 -30.40
CA ARG A 98 9.57 -5.65 -31.43
C ARG A 98 8.13 -5.72 -30.87
N ILE A 99 7.91 -5.16 -29.69
CA ILE A 99 6.64 -5.24 -28.97
C ILE A 99 6.21 -3.80 -28.75
N MET A 100 5.15 -3.41 -29.43
CA MET A 100 4.42 -2.16 -29.17
C MET A 100 3.35 -2.48 -28.11
N LEU A 101 3.29 -1.67 -27.06
CA LEU A 101 2.19 -1.72 -26.11
C LEU A 101 1.06 -0.88 -26.73
N CYS A 102 0.07 -1.54 -27.32
CA CYS A 102 -1.13 -0.91 -27.88
C CYS A 102 -2.13 -0.57 -26.79
#